data_AF-A0A7V0UAA3-F1
#
_entry.id   AF-A0A7V0UAA3-F1
#
_cell.length_a   1.000
_cell.length_b   1.000
_cell.length_c   1.000
_cell.angle_alpha   90.00
_cell.angle_beta   90.00
_cell.angle_gamma   90.00
#
_symmetry.space_group_name_H-M   'P 1'
#
loop_
_entity.id
_entity.type
_entity.pdbx_description
1 polymer ?
#
loop_
_entity_poly.entity_id
_entity_poly.type
_entity_poly.pdbx_seq_one_letter_code
_entity_poly.pdbx_strand_id
1 'polypeptide(L)'
;MYRKILQKEVLLLLRCILNRKKAMMRTTTSILMMKTTKTLMKIKKTATKMSLKRTMMILLRKMKMKILRSMTMKMKKLLIKTLKAEGVLSHFYDMKQTTVLFLTMMAFFTVSCSSELHRNGTMSENFIVSQNQLFLTYENKGSRYILAVKLDPLGVKWEKKIASLSDNAVFRLYGDHIVCNCRKDEICFLSKETGNKTFSFQSSLVLEKGYKGLTVSESRVFSICEENEICAYDIDKEEKLWSYELDDENGDIVFDFMVADETLFFGTENRIYALSTENGDMLWKSEVLPGLKTYYPIGDTILVNYDVIDGLDIVSGESKWLEPYKGDRVRCVMDGLLVAESETHFNTLFVGNGVEIMNYKR
;
A
#
# COMPACT_ATOMS: atom_id res chain seq x y z
N MET A 1 -6.94 18.01 12.90
CA MET A 1 -7.22 17.60 14.31
C MET A 1 -7.90 16.23 14.39
N TYR A 2 -8.95 15.97 13.60
CA TYR A 2 -9.68 14.67 13.56
C TYR A 2 -8.81 13.44 13.23
N ARG A 3 -7.84 13.55 12.32
CA ARG A 3 -6.94 12.44 11.92
C ARG A 3 -6.05 11.91 13.07
N LYS A 4 -5.63 12.79 13.99
CA LYS A 4 -4.79 12.42 15.15
C LYS A 4 -5.61 11.77 16.28
N ILE A 5 -6.90 12.10 16.40
CA ILE A 5 -7.79 11.52 17.41
C ILE A 5 -8.18 10.10 17.01
N LEU A 6 -8.55 9.89 15.73
CA LEU A 6 -8.85 8.55 15.19
C LEU A 6 -7.64 7.60 15.28
N GLN A 7 -6.43 8.09 14.99
CA GLN A 7 -5.20 7.29 15.11
C GLN A 7 -4.95 6.82 16.55
N LYS A 8 -5.24 7.67 17.55
CA LYS A 8 -4.94 7.37 18.96
C LYS A 8 -5.93 6.36 19.52
N GLU A 9 -7.21 6.46 19.18
CA GLU A 9 -8.26 5.55 19.63
C GLU A 9 -8.15 4.15 19.02
N VAL A 10 -7.80 4.06 17.73
CA VAL A 10 -7.55 2.76 17.05
C VAL A 10 -6.32 2.04 17.62
N LEU A 11 -5.24 2.78 17.93
CA LEU A 11 -4.04 2.22 18.57
C LEU A 11 -4.30 1.74 20.01
N LEU A 12 -5.13 2.46 20.76
CA LEU A 12 -5.53 2.09 22.12
C LEU A 12 -6.40 0.83 22.13
N LEU A 13 -7.36 0.71 21.22
CA LEU A 13 -8.18 -0.49 21.03
C LEU A 13 -7.33 -1.71 20.65
N LEU A 14 -6.38 -1.55 19.71
CA LEU A 14 -5.46 -2.61 19.31
C LEU A 14 -4.55 -3.06 20.47
N ARG A 15 -3.99 -2.12 21.26
CA ARG A 15 -3.15 -2.44 22.44
C ARG A 15 -3.93 -3.18 23.53
N CYS A 16 -5.18 -2.79 23.77
CA CYS A 16 -6.01 -3.40 24.81
C CYS A 16 -6.39 -4.85 24.46
N ILE A 17 -6.68 -5.10 23.18
CA ILE A 17 -6.98 -6.44 22.65
C ILE A 17 -5.72 -7.34 22.67
N LEU A 18 -4.56 -6.81 22.29
CA LEU A 18 -3.28 -7.55 22.28
C LEU A 18 -2.82 -7.97 23.69
N ASN A 19 -2.96 -7.10 24.68
CA ASN A 19 -2.53 -7.39 26.05
C ASN A 19 -3.41 -8.44 26.74
N ARG A 20 -4.74 -8.40 26.53
CA ARG A 20 -5.66 -9.42 27.07
C ARG A 20 -5.44 -10.79 26.41
N LYS A 21 -5.08 -10.84 25.12
CA LYS A 21 -4.80 -12.08 24.39
C LYS A 21 -3.47 -12.74 24.80
N LYS A 22 -2.41 -11.95 25.06
CA LYS A 22 -1.11 -12.46 25.56
C LYS A 22 -1.20 -13.11 26.94
N ALA A 23 -1.98 -12.53 27.86
CA ALA A 23 -2.20 -13.09 29.20
C ALA A 23 -2.95 -14.44 29.15
N MET A 24 -3.96 -14.53 28.29
CA MET A 24 -4.76 -15.74 28.11
C MET A 24 -3.99 -16.86 27.36
N MET A 25 -3.14 -16.51 26.38
CA MET A 25 -2.30 -17.48 25.69
C MET A 25 -1.16 -18.02 26.56
N ARG A 26 -0.53 -17.21 27.41
CA ARG A 26 0.56 -17.66 28.31
C ARG A 26 0.08 -18.67 29.36
N THR A 27 -1.13 -18.46 29.88
CA THR A 27 -1.74 -19.38 30.85
C THR A 27 -2.17 -20.69 30.18
N THR A 28 -2.70 -20.65 28.96
CA THR A 28 -3.07 -21.87 28.21
C THR A 28 -1.87 -22.66 27.69
N THR A 29 -0.80 -22.02 27.21
CA THR A 29 0.43 -22.72 26.75
C THR A 29 1.23 -23.34 27.90
N SER A 30 1.33 -22.68 29.05
CA SER A 30 1.99 -23.23 30.25
C SER A 30 1.30 -24.51 30.76
N ILE A 31 -0.05 -24.52 30.78
CA ILE A 31 -0.83 -25.68 31.21
C ILE A 31 -0.75 -26.84 30.19
N LEU A 32 -0.65 -26.52 28.89
CA LEU A 32 -0.52 -27.52 27.82
C LEU A 32 0.87 -28.18 27.83
N MET A 33 1.93 -27.41 28.09
CA MET A 33 3.33 -27.90 28.15
C MET A 33 3.60 -28.77 29.38
N MET A 34 3.03 -28.43 30.54
CA MET A 34 3.23 -29.20 31.79
C MET A 34 2.59 -30.60 31.78
N LYS A 35 1.51 -30.81 31.03
CA LYS A 35 0.80 -32.10 31.00
C LYS A 35 1.23 -33.03 29.87
N THR A 36 1.64 -32.48 28.72
CA THR A 36 2.09 -33.24 27.56
C THR A 36 3.43 -33.94 27.79
N THR A 37 4.37 -33.30 28.49
CA THR A 37 5.70 -33.86 28.80
C THR A 37 5.63 -35.11 29.70
N LYS A 38 4.78 -35.14 30.74
CA LYS A 38 4.61 -36.32 31.61
C LYS A 38 3.90 -37.51 30.95
N THR A 39 3.02 -37.26 29.97
CA THR A 39 2.29 -38.33 29.27
C THR A 39 3.05 -38.88 28.07
N LEU A 40 3.81 -38.04 27.35
CA LEU A 40 4.70 -38.50 26.28
C LEU A 40 5.83 -39.42 26.79
N MET A 41 6.36 -39.19 28.00
CA MET A 41 7.37 -40.08 28.60
C MET A 41 6.85 -41.50 28.89
N LYS A 42 5.53 -41.67 29.17
CA LYS A 42 4.94 -42.99 29.41
C LYS A 42 4.61 -43.78 28.13
N ILE A 43 4.39 -43.09 27.01
CA ILE A 43 3.93 -43.72 25.75
C ILE A 43 5.09 -44.16 24.85
N LYS A 44 6.29 -43.58 25.02
CA LYS A 44 7.49 -43.93 24.21
C LYS A 44 8.01 -45.37 24.45
N LYS A 45 7.49 -46.09 25.46
CA LYS A 45 7.99 -47.42 25.86
C LYS A 45 7.29 -48.61 25.19
N THR A 46 6.23 -48.39 24.41
CA THR A 46 5.50 -49.51 23.81
C THR A 46 4.86 -49.13 22.48
N ALA A 47 5.17 -49.94 21.46
CA ALA A 47 4.44 -50.17 20.22
C ALA A 47 4.91 -49.46 18.93
N THR A 48 5.29 -50.32 17.99
CA THR A 48 5.53 -50.10 16.57
C THR A 48 4.26 -50.34 15.72
N LYS A 49 4.24 -49.60 14.60
CA LYS A 49 3.51 -49.75 13.31
C LYS A 49 1.97 -49.90 13.22
N MET A 50 1.40 -48.82 12.68
CA MET A 50 0.30 -48.66 11.71
C MET A 50 -1.14 -49.12 12.01
N SER A 51 -1.42 -50.23 12.70
CA SER A 51 -2.80 -50.50 13.15
C SER A 51 -3.18 -49.63 14.36
N LEU A 52 -2.18 -49.17 15.10
CA LEU A 52 -2.32 -48.23 16.22
C LEU A 52 -2.83 -46.85 15.79
N LYS A 53 -2.63 -46.37 14.56
CA LYS A 53 -2.87 -44.95 14.24
C LYS A 53 -4.36 -44.56 14.29
N ARG A 54 -5.26 -45.48 13.91
CA ARG A 54 -6.73 -45.28 14.00
C ARG A 54 -7.22 -45.40 15.44
N THR A 55 -6.83 -46.45 16.16
CA THR A 55 -7.15 -46.63 17.59
C THR A 55 -6.54 -45.51 18.45
N MET A 56 -5.32 -45.08 18.15
CA MET A 56 -4.63 -43.95 18.78
C MET A 56 -5.27 -42.62 18.42
N MET A 57 -5.80 -42.41 17.21
CA MET A 57 -6.61 -41.21 16.90
C MET A 57 -7.94 -41.19 17.65
N ILE A 58 -8.61 -42.34 17.79
CA ILE A 58 -9.85 -42.45 18.58
C ILE A 58 -9.55 -42.23 20.07
N LEU A 59 -8.47 -42.81 20.58
CA LEU A 59 -7.98 -42.60 21.94
C LEU A 59 -7.54 -41.15 22.15
N LEU A 60 -6.82 -40.53 21.23
CA LEU A 60 -6.43 -39.10 21.26
C LEU A 60 -7.64 -38.19 21.20
N ARG A 61 -8.68 -38.52 20.42
CA ARG A 61 -9.96 -37.80 20.42
C ARG A 61 -10.68 -37.96 21.75
N LYS A 62 -10.77 -39.17 22.30
CA LYS A 62 -11.34 -39.43 23.64
C LYS A 62 -10.54 -38.73 24.74
N MET A 63 -9.21 -38.68 24.63
CA MET A 63 -8.32 -38.00 25.57
C MET A 63 -8.45 -36.49 25.47
N LYS A 64 -8.49 -35.94 24.24
CA LYS A 64 -8.81 -34.52 23.99
C LYS A 64 -10.17 -34.17 24.57
N MET A 65 -11.20 -35.00 24.37
CA MET A 65 -12.53 -34.80 24.94
C MET A 65 -12.54 -34.89 26.47
N LYS A 66 -11.75 -35.79 27.06
CA LYS A 66 -11.64 -35.93 28.53
C LYS A 66 -10.87 -34.77 29.15
N ILE A 67 -9.83 -34.27 28.47
CA ILE A 67 -9.08 -33.07 28.84
C ILE A 67 -9.96 -31.83 28.71
N LEU A 68 -10.70 -31.70 27.61
CA LEU A 68 -11.64 -30.61 27.37
C LEU A 68 -12.73 -30.62 28.45
N ARG A 69 -13.33 -31.79 28.74
CA ARG A 69 -14.30 -31.98 29.84
C ARG A 69 -13.72 -31.58 31.20
N SER A 70 -12.49 -32.00 31.49
CA SER A 70 -11.79 -31.64 32.74
C SER A 70 -11.50 -30.13 32.84
N MET A 71 -11.12 -29.49 31.73
CA MET A 71 -10.91 -28.04 31.66
C MET A 71 -12.23 -27.27 31.81
N THR A 72 -13.32 -27.70 31.17
CA THR A 72 -14.66 -27.13 31.40
C THR A 72 -15.10 -27.31 32.85
N MET A 73 -14.82 -28.45 33.49
CA MET A 73 -15.17 -28.66 34.90
C MET A 73 -14.34 -27.79 35.84
N LYS A 74 -13.05 -27.55 35.54
CA LYS A 74 -12.20 -26.64 36.31
C LYS A 74 -12.60 -25.18 36.10
N MET A 75 -12.89 -24.76 34.87
CA MET A 75 -13.41 -23.42 34.60
C MET A 75 -14.77 -23.22 35.27
N LYS A 76 -15.66 -24.21 35.19
CA LYS A 76 -16.96 -24.18 35.89
C LYS A 76 -16.79 -24.05 37.40
N LYS A 77 -15.84 -24.76 38.01
CA LYS A 77 -15.52 -24.62 39.44
C LYS A 77 -14.93 -23.24 39.77
N LEU A 78 -14.06 -22.68 38.93
CA LEU A 78 -13.52 -21.34 39.11
C LEU A 78 -14.62 -20.28 39.02
N LEU A 79 -15.48 -20.40 38.00
CA LEU A 79 -16.62 -19.49 37.77
C LEU A 79 -17.62 -19.54 38.94
N ILE A 80 -17.93 -20.75 39.43
CA ILE A 80 -18.79 -20.92 40.61
C ILE A 80 -18.13 -20.32 41.85
N LYS A 81 -16.80 -20.41 41.99
CA LYS A 81 -16.07 -19.84 43.12
C LYS A 81 -16.04 -18.31 43.08
N THR A 82 -15.93 -17.71 41.90
CA THR A 82 -16.03 -16.24 41.71
C THR A 82 -17.47 -15.75 41.90
N LEU A 83 -18.47 -16.47 41.38
CA LEU A 83 -19.88 -16.11 41.55
C LEU A 83 -20.37 -16.26 43.00
N LYS A 84 -19.84 -17.22 43.76
CA LYS A 84 -20.07 -17.33 45.20
C LYS A 84 -19.39 -16.23 46.02
N ALA A 85 -18.29 -15.68 45.54
CA ALA A 85 -17.58 -14.56 46.19
C ALA A 85 -18.34 -13.22 46.04
N GLU A 86 -19.21 -13.11 45.02
CA GLU A 86 -20.00 -11.91 44.72
C GLU A 86 -21.47 -12.00 45.21
N GLY A 87 -21.85 -13.07 45.92
CA GLY A 87 -23.15 -13.14 46.61
C GLY A 87 -24.40 -13.20 45.70
N VAL A 88 -24.27 -13.55 44.42
CA VAL A 88 -25.43 -13.62 43.50
C VAL A 88 -25.85 -15.08 43.30
N LEU A 89 -26.77 -15.53 44.14
CA LEU A 89 -27.35 -16.89 44.10
C LEU A 89 -28.80 -16.83 43.57
N SER A 90 -28.99 -16.34 42.35
CA SER A 90 -30.18 -16.68 41.57
C SER A 90 -29.90 -16.49 40.08
N HIS A 91 -29.69 -17.59 39.35
CA HIS A 91 -29.81 -17.75 37.88
C HIS A 91 -29.21 -19.09 37.44
N PHE A 92 -29.53 -20.17 38.16
CA PHE A 92 -29.00 -21.51 37.85
C PHE A 92 -29.72 -22.20 36.67
N TYR A 93 -30.86 -21.67 36.20
CA TYR A 93 -31.65 -22.32 35.14
C TYR A 93 -31.35 -21.77 33.73
N ASP A 94 -30.98 -20.48 33.61
CA ASP A 94 -30.71 -19.84 32.32
C ASP A 94 -29.31 -20.15 31.75
N MET A 95 -28.42 -20.67 32.61
CA MET A 95 -27.05 -20.98 32.26
C MET A 95 -26.88 -22.15 31.27
N LYS A 96 -27.85 -23.08 31.17
CA LYS A 96 -27.69 -24.26 30.27
C LYS A 96 -27.81 -23.89 28.79
N GLN A 97 -28.74 -23.00 28.43
CA GLN A 97 -28.89 -22.53 27.04
C GLN A 97 -27.78 -21.54 26.67
N THR A 98 -27.46 -20.59 27.55
CA THR A 98 -26.36 -19.64 27.32
C THR A 98 -25.01 -20.32 27.20
N THR A 99 -24.72 -21.44 27.91
CA THR A 99 -23.42 -22.12 27.77
C THR A 99 -23.27 -22.83 26.41
N VAL A 100 -24.34 -23.38 25.84
CA VAL A 100 -24.30 -24.00 24.50
C VAL A 100 -24.18 -22.92 23.44
N LEU A 101 -24.95 -21.83 23.56
CA LEU A 101 -24.88 -20.67 22.67
C LEU A 101 -23.50 -19.99 22.72
N PHE A 102 -22.90 -19.91 23.91
CA PHE A 102 -21.57 -19.34 24.13
C PHE A 102 -20.46 -20.24 23.57
N LEU A 103 -20.62 -21.56 23.64
CA LEU A 103 -19.68 -22.52 23.05
C LEU A 103 -19.79 -22.55 21.52
N THR A 104 -20.99 -22.42 20.95
CA THR A 104 -21.18 -22.26 19.50
C THR A 104 -20.69 -20.90 19.02
N MET A 105 -20.91 -19.82 19.79
CA MET A 105 -20.33 -18.51 19.51
C MET A 105 -18.81 -18.50 19.65
N MET A 106 -18.23 -19.17 20.64
CA MET A 106 -16.78 -19.32 20.77
C MET A 106 -16.20 -20.16 19.64
N ALA A 107 -16.87 -21.25 19.22
CA ALA A 107 -16.47 -22.01 18.05
C ALA A 107 -16.53 -21.14 16.78
N PHE A 108 -17.62 -20.37 16.61
CA PHE A 108 -17.75 -19.38 15.54
C PHE A 108 -16.66 -18.32 15.63
N PHE A 109 -16.34 -17.76 16.80
CA PHE A 109 -15.27 -16.78 16.99
C PHE A 109 -13.88 -17.37 16.81
N THR A 110 -13.65 -18.65 17.12
CA THR A 110 -12.39 -19.32 16.80
C THR A 110 -12.24 -19.64 15.31
N VAL A 111 -13.36 -19.70 14.57
CA VAL A 111 -13.40 -19.85 13.10
C VAL A 111 -13.43 -18.48 12.39
N SER A 112 -14.01 -17.45 13.02
CA SER A 112 -14.25 -16.08 12.52
C SER A 112 -13.14 -15.09 12.90
N CYS A 113 -12.34 -15.39 13.93
CA CYS A 113 -11.06 -14.71 14.13
C CYS A 113 -10.09 -15.31 13.11
N SER A 114 -10.39 -15.10 11.83
CA SER A 114 -9.53 -15.53 10.73
C SER A 114 -8.17 -14.88 10.97
N SER A 115 -7.14 -15.72 11.00
CA SER A 115 -5.74 -15.32 11.08
C SER A 115 -5.28 -14.59 9.81
N GLU A 116 -6.20 -14.10 8.97
CA GLU A 116 -5.92 -13.68 7.61
C GLU A 116 -5.09 -12.40 7.58
N LEU A 117 -5.37 -11.43 8.45
CA LEU A 117 -4.61 -10.18 8.50
C LEU A 117 -3.49 -10.13 9.54
N HIS A 118 -3.41 -11.07 10.49
CA HIS A 118 -2.38 -10.99 11.51
C HIS A 118 -1.01 -11.37 10.91
N ARG A 119 -0.16 -10.38 10.68
CA ARG A 119 1.24 -10.60 10.26
C ARG A 119 2.18 -10.31 11.42
N ASN A 120 3.14 -11.21 11.64
CA ASN A 120 4.25 -10.93 12.55
C ASN A 120 5.22 -10.06 11.78
N GLY A 121 5.22 -8.76 12.00
CA GLY A 121 6.05 -7.85 11.23
C GLY A 121 5.83 -6.39 11.58
N THR A 122 6.72 -5.53 11.09
CA THR A 122 6.60 -4.07 11.16
C THR A 122 5.96 -3.57 9.87
N MET A 123 4.85 -2.85 10.01
CA MET A 123 4.20 -2.19 8.89
C MET A 123 5.02 -0.98 8.48
N SER A 124 5.24 -0.77 7.19
CA SER A 124 5.83 0.48 6.71
C SER A 124 4.77 1.57 6.60
N GLU A 125 5.20 2.83 6.53
CA GLU A 125 4.29 3.97 6.37
C GLU A 125 3.69 4.08 4.96
N ASN A 126 4.24 3.36 3.97
CA ASN A 126 3.73 3.32 2.60
C ASN A 126 2.51 2.41 2.49
N PHE A 127 1.34 3.02 2.32
CA PHE A 127 0.10 2.35 1.95
C PHE A 127 -0.66 3.16 0.89
N ILE A 128 -1.36 2.46 0.01
CA ILE A 128 -2.19 3.07 -1.02
C ILE A 128 -3.58 2.44 -0.95
N VAL A 129 -4.61 3.27 -0.83
CA VAL A 129 -6.01 2.84 -0.90
C VAL A 129 -6.51 3.16 -2.31
N SER A 130 -7.04 2.16 -3.00
CA SER A 130 -7.65 2.32 -4.31
C SER A 130 -8.98 1.57 -4.31
N GLN A 131 -10.08 2.32 -4.39
CA GLN A 131 -11.45 1.78 -4.31
C GLN A 131 -11.65 0.91 -3.04
N ASN A 132 -12.00 -0.37 -3.20
CA ASN A 132 -12.20 -1.35 -2.14
C ASN A 132 -10.95 -2.20 -1.84
N GLN A 133 -9.76 -1.73 -2.24
CA GLN A 133 -8.50 -2.42 -2.04
C GLN A 133 -7.49 -1.52 -1.32
N LEU A 134 -6.78 -2.11 -0.36
CA LEU A 134 -5.67 -1.51 0.37
C LEU A 134 -4.40 -2.29 0.02
N PHE A 135 -3.40 -1.56 -0.47
CA PHE A 135 -2.05 -2.05 -0.69
C PHE A 135 -1.15 -1.47 0.38
N LEU A 136 -0.30 -2.30 0.96
CA LEU A 136 0.66 -1.87 1.97
C LEU A 136 1.92 -2.70 1.89
N THR A 137 3.01 -2.11 2.35
CA THR A 137 4.25 -2.84 2.56
C THR A 137 4.45 -3.17 4.03
N TYR A 138 5.07 -4.33 4.28
CA TYR A 138 5.44 -4.74 5.64
C TYR A 138 6.70 -5.59 5.62
N GLU A 139 7.44 -5.57 6.73
CA GLU A 139 8.66 -6.35 6.92
C GLU A 139 8.44 -7.45 7.95
N ASN A 140 8.90 -8.67 7.63
CA ASN A 140 8.85 -9.82 8.52
C ASN A 140 10.16 -10.61 8.39
N LYS A 141 10.92 -10.67 9.49
CA LYS A 141 12.21 -11.38 9.58
C LYS A 141 13.19 -10.98 8.47
N GLY A 142 13.33 -9.68 8.21
CA GLY A 142 14.24 -9.14 7.19
C GLY A 142 13.80 -9.36 5.74
N SER A 143 12.60 -9.90 5.50
CA SER A 143 11.98 -9.95 4.18
C SER A 143 10.83 -8.96 4.11
N ARG A 144 10.75 -8.21 3.01
CA ARG A 144 9.67 -7.24 2.75
C ARG A 144 8.65 -7.80 1.78
N TYR A 145 7.41 -7.40 1.98
CA TYR A 145 6.26 -7.89 1.24
C TYR A 145 5.32 -6.75 0.88
N ILE A 146 4.69 -6.84 -0.28
CA ILE A 146 3.47 -6.10 -0.62
C ILE A 146 2.28 -7.00 -0.29
N LEU A 147 1.31 -6.44 0.42
CA LEU A 147 0.06 -7.09 0.78
C LEU A 147 -1.09 -6.35 0.13
N ALA A 148 -1.95 -7.08 -0.57
CA ALA A 148 -3.21 -6.59 -1.08
C ALA A 148 -4.37 -7.10 -0.21
N VAL A 149 -5.19 -6.18 0.27
CA VAL A 149 -6.31 -6.43 1.18
C VAL A 149 -7.57 -5.87 0.56
N LYS A 150 -8.62 -6.69 0.46
CA LYS A 150 -9.98 -6.23 0.20
C LYS A 150 -10.53 -5.61 1.49
N LEU A 151 -11.14 -4.43 1.43
CA LEU A 151 -11.70 -3.77 2.61
C LEU A 151 -13.09 -4.29 2.97
N ASP A 152 -13.90 -4.67 1.97
CA ASP A 152 -15.26 -5.17 2.16
C ASP A 152 -15.62 -6.37 1.24
N PRO A 153 -15.85 -7.58 1.79
CA PRO A 153 -15.51 -7.97 3.16
C PRO A 153 -13.98 -7.94 3.34
N LEU A 154 -13.55 -7.62 4.57
CA LEU A 154 -12.14 -7.55 4.91
C LEU A 154 -11.46 -8.91 4.67
N GLY A 155 -10.45 -8.95 3.81
CA GLY A 155 -9.75 -10.21 3.50
C GLY A 155 -8.47 -9.99 2.70
N VAL A 156 -7.48 -10.87 2.89
CA VAL A 156 -6.26 -10.82 2.10
C VAL A 156 -6.53 -11.39 0.71
N LYS A 157 -6.19 -10.63 -0.34
CA LYS A 157 -6.26 -11.11 -1.72
C LYS A 157 -5.01 -11.89 -2.07
N TRP A 158 -3.85 -11.26 -1.89
CA TRP A 158 -2.57 -11.84 -2.21
C TRP A 158 -1.46 -11.14 -1.43
N GLU A 159 -0.31 -11.82 -1.39
CA GLU A 159 0.90 -11.37 -0.73
C GLU A 159 2.09 -11.72 -1.62
N LYS A 160 3.00 -10.77 -1.83
CA LYS A 160 4.21 -10.98 -2.63
C LYS A 160 5.44 -10.44 -1.95
N LYS A 161 6.47 -11.26 -1.92
CA LYS A 161 7.81 -10.85 -1.48
C LYS A 161 8.42 -9.94 -2.54
N ILE A 162 9.00 -8.83 -2.10
CA ILE A 162 9.71 -7.88 -2.96
C ILE A 162 11.18 -7.80 -2.56
N ALA A 163 12.04 -7.38 -3.50
CA ALA A 163 13.43 -7.11 -3.21
C ALA A 163 13.59 -5.61 -3.01
N SER A 164 13.49 -5.13 -1.77
CA SER A 164 13.73 -3.72 -1.47
C SER A 164 15.17 -3.57 -0.98
N LEU A 165 15.96 -2.78 -1.69
CA LEU A 165 17.35 -2.45 -1.34
C LEU A 165 17.48 -1.22 -0.45
N SER A 166 16.50 -0.32 -0.47
CA SER A 166 16.45 0.87 0.40
C SER A 166 15.64 0.61 1.66
N ASP A 167 15.78 1.46 2.68
CA ASP A 167 15.04 1.39 3.94
C ASP A 167 13.52 1.61 3.77
N ASN A 168 13.12 2.23 2.67
CA ASN A 168 11.72 2.49 2.33
C ASN A 168 11.34 1.71 1.06
N ALA A 169 10.58 0.63 1.21
CA ALA A 169 9.97 -0.04 0.08
C ALA A 169 8.96 0.91 -0.58
N VAL A 170 9.32 1.44 -1.75
CA VAL A 170 8.44 2.30 -2.55
C VAL A 170 7.74 1.43 -3.58
N PHE A 171 6.41 1.48 -3.58
CA PHE A 171 5.61 0.97 -4.70
C PHE A 171 4.68 2.09 -5.17
N ARG A 172 4.36 2.09 -6.46
CA ARG A 172 3.46 3.06 -7.08
C ARG A 172 2.32 2.32 -7.80
N LEU A 173 1.16 2.96 -7.94
CA LEU A 173 0.05 2.44 -8.71
C LEU A 173 0.00 3.14 -10.06
N TYR A 174 -0.13 2.36 -11.13
CA TYR A 174 -0.39 2.85 -12.48
C TYR A 174 -1.48 1.99 -13.10
N GLY A 175 -2.70 2.52 -13.21
CA GLY A 175 -3.86 1.77 -13.67
C GLY A 175 -4.07 0.47 -12.87
N ASP A 176 -4.00 -0.67 -13.58
CA ASP A 176 -4.14 -2.02 -13.04
C ASP A 176 -2.82 -2.67 -12.61
N HIS A 177 -1.74 -1.89 -12.56
CA HIS A 177 -0.41 -2.35 -12.19
C HIS A 177 0.12 -1.69 -10.91
N ILE A 178 0.88 -2.49 -10.16
CA ILE A 178 1.69 -2.08 -9.02
C ILE A 178 3.14 -2.18 -9.45
N VAL A 179 3.84 -1.05 -9.44
CA VAL A 179 5.24 -0.99 -9.80
C VAL A 179 6.09 -1.03 -8.53
N CYS A 180 7.07 -1.94 -8.49
CA CYS A 180 7.97 -2.14 -7.36
C CYS A 180 9.29 -2.78 -7.79
N ASN A 181 10.30 -2.76 -6.91
CA ASN A 181 11.53 -3.53 -7.14
C ASN A 181 11.32 -5.00 -6.84
N CYS A 182 11.63 -5.85 -7.81
CA CYS A 182 11.64 -7.30 -7.63
C CYS A 182 13.04 -7.88 -7.47
N ARG A 183 14.07 -7.19 -7.99
CA ARG A 183 15.49 -7.50 -7.81
C ARG A 183 16.28 -6.18 -7.79
N LYS A 184 17.58 -6.30 -7.52
CA LYS A 184 18.52 -5.18 -7.68
C LYS A 184 18.48 -4.68 -9.13
N ASP A 185 18.35 -3.38 -9.33
CA ASP A 185 18.29 -2.70 -10.63
C ASP A 185 17.14 -3.14 -11.56
N GLU A 186 16.14 -3.86 -11.06
CA GLU A 186 15.00 -4.36 -11.84
C GLU A 186 13.67 -3.85 -11.29
N ILE A 187 12.93 -3.16 -12.15
CA ILE A 187 11.56 -2.73 -11.90
C ILE A 187 10.60 -3.80 -12.40
N CYS A 188 9.65 -4.19 -11.55
CA CYS A 188 8.61 -5.14 -11.88
C CYS A 188 7.22 -4.51 -11.80
N PHE A 189 6.40 -4.89 -12.77
CA PHE A 189 4.98 -4.60 -12.83
C PHE A 189 4.25 -5.83 -12.32
N LEU A 190 3.45 -5.63 -11.27
CA LEU A 190 2.58 -6.66 -10.71
C LEU A 190 1.14 -6.30 -11.02
N SER A 191 0.34 -7.30 -11.43
CA SER A 191 -1.11 -7.12 -11.53
C SER A 191 -1.69 -6.73 -10.16
N LYS A 192 -2.42 -5.62 -10.11
CA LYS A 192 -3.15 -5.17 -8.92
C LYS A 192 -4.09 -6.25 -8.38
N GLU A 193 -4.69 -7.01 -9.29
CA GLU A 193 -5.69 -8.03 -8.98
C GLU A 193 -5.07 -9.30 -8.39
N THR A 194 -3.95 -9.77 -8.95
CA THR A 194 -3.38 -11.10 -8.63
C THR A 194 -2.02 -11.05 -7.92
N GLY A 195 -1.32 -9.92 -7.99
CA GLY A 195 0.06 -9.74 -7.54
C GLY A 195 1.08 -10.47 -8.41
N ASN A 196 0.67 -11.11 -9.52
CA ASN A 196 1.59 -11.78 -10.40
C ASN A 196 2.36 -10.77 -11.25
N LYS A 197 3.64 -11.06 -11.48
CA LYS A 197 4.48 -10.27 -12.37
C LYS A 197 3.91 -10.36 -13.78
N THR A 198 3.65 -9.20 -14.38
CA THR A 198 3.22 -9.07 -15.77
C THR A 198 4.38 -8.74 -16.68
N PHE A 199 5.26 -7.82 -16.24
CA PHE A 199 6.38 -7.33 -17.02
C PHE A 199 7.52 -6.90 -16.08
N SER A 200 8.76 -6.91 -16.56
CA SER A 200 9.89 -6.29 -15.87
C SER A 200 10.98 -5.83 -16.82
N PHE A 201 11.72 -4.80 -16.41
CA PHE A 201 12.87 -4.28 -17.15
C PHE A 201 13.94 -3.78 -16.20
N GLN A 202 15.17 -3.68 -16.71
CA GLN A 202 16.28 -3.10 -15.97
C GLN A 202 16.16 -1.58 -15.97
N SER A 203 16.00 -1.01 -14.77
CA SER A 203 16.07 0.43 -14.51
C SER A 203 16.46 0.61 -13.05
N SER A 204 17.61 1.24 -12.84
CA SER A 204 18.25 1.39 -11.53
C SER A 204 17.85 2.68 -10.82
N LEU A 205 17.49 3.74 -11.55
CA LEU A 205 17.44 5.09 -10.98
C LEU A 205 16.12 5.44 -10.28
N VAL A 206 14.98 5.12 -10.89
CA VAL A 206 13.65 5.57 -10.41
C VAL A 206 13.36 5.14 -8.98
N LEU A 207 13.81 3.95 -8.57
CA LEU A 207 13.48 3.38 -7.28
C LEU A 207 14.62 3.39 -6.26
N GLU A 208 15.89 3.39 -6.68
CA GLU A 208 17.02 3.45 -5.73
C GLU A 208 17.22 4.85 -5.16
N LYS A 209 17.16 5.87 -6.02
CA LYS A 209 17.35 7.27 -5.65
C LYS A 209 16.03 8.02 -5.41
N GLY A 210 14.89 7.33 -5.62
CA GLY A 210 13.56 7.89 -5.45
C GLY A 210 13.18 8.92 -6.52
N TYR A 211 13.82 8.85 -7.69
CA TYR A 211 13.58 9.79 -8.77
C TYR A 211 12.13 9.76 -9.26
N LYS A 212 11.71 10.92 -9.74
CA LYS A 212 10.50 11.13 -10.48
C LYS A 212 10.88 10.99 -11.95
N GLY A 213 10.31 10.02 -12.65
CA GLY A 213 10.83 9.62 -13.96
C GLY A 213 10.32 8.26 -14.42
N LEU A 214 9.07 7.94 -14.08
CA LEU A 214 8.39 6.74 -14.52
C LEU A 214 6.92 7.07 -14.76
N THR A 215 6.42 6.70 -15.93
CA THR A 215 4.99 6.71 -16.22
C THR A 215 4.60 5.55 -17.11
N VAL A 216 3.32 5.27 -17.15
CA VAL A 216 2.73 4.13 -17.84
C VAL A 216 1.54 4.66 -18.61
N SER A 217 1.53 4.45 -19.92
CA SER A 217 0.41 4.81 -20.79
C SER A 217 0.13 3.65 -21.72
N GLU A 218 -1.13 3.22 -21.77
CA GLU A 218 -1.57 2.08 -22.60
C GLU A 218 -0.72 0.82 -22.36
N SER A 219 -0.07 0.27 -23.40
CA SER A 219 0.87 -0.86 -23.30
C SER A 219 2.35 -0.44 -23.23
N ARG A 220 2.65 0.82 -22.86
CA ARG A 220 4.02 1.33 -22.80
C ARG A 220 4.42 1.82 -21.41
N VAL A 221 5.68 1.60 -21.07
CA VAL A 221 6.33 2.18 -19.89
C VAL A 221 7.42 3.14 -20.34
N PHE A 222 7.40 4.35 -19.80
CA PHE A 222 8.46 5.34 -20.00
C PHE A 222 9.20 5.50 -18.68
N SER A 223 10.52 5.34 -18.71
CA SER A 223 11.35 5.37 -17.52
C SER A 223 12.70 5.98 -17.81
N ILE A 224 13.28 6.66 -16.82
CA ILE A 224 14.73 6.89 -16.80
C ILE A 224 15.42 5.53 -16.70
N CYS A 225 16.32 5.23 -17.64
CA CYS A 225 17.08 3.99 -17.68
C CYS A 225 18.55 4.23 -17.29
N GLU A 226 19.14 5.35 -17.73
CA GLU A 226 20.45 5.85 -17.31
C GLU A 226 20.34 7.34 -16.92
N GLU A 227 21.36 7.94 -16.31
CA GLU A 227 21.22 9.28 -15.67
C GLU A 227 20.66 10.34 -16.64
N ASN A 228 21.03 10.28 -17.92
CA ASN A 228 20.56 11.18 -18.97
C ASN A 228 19.81 10.44 -20.10
N GLU A 229 19.36 9.21 -19.88
CA GLU A 229 18.65 8.43 -20.91
C GLU A 229 17.23 8.08 -20.47
N ILE A 230 16.26 8.42 -21.32
CA ILE A 230 14.86 8.02 -21.20
C ILE A 230 14.62 6.85 -22.14
N CYS A 231 14.03 5.78 -21.62
CA CYS A 231 13.68 4.60 -22.39
C CYS A 231 12.17 4.39 -22.41
N ALA A 232 11.65 3.93 -23.55
CA ALA A 232 10.32 3.36 -23.65
C ALA A 232 10.39 1.85 -23.81
N TYR A 233 9.47 1.15 -23.16
CA TYR A 233 9.34 -0.29 -23.21
C TYR A 233 7.92 -0.70 -23.56
N ASP A 234 7.80 -1.76 -24.34
CA ASP A 234 6.54 -2.44 -24.63
C ASP A 234 6.25 -3.46 -23.52
N ILE A 235 5.09 -3.33 -22.87
CA ILE A 235 4.67 -4.21 -21.78
C ILE A 235 4.37 -5.62 -22.29
N ASP A 236 3.81 -5.74 -23.49
CA ASP A 236 3.31 -7.01 -24.04
C ASP A 236 4.45 -7.83 -24.66
N LYS A 237 5.41 -7.16 -25.30
CA LYS A 237 6.58 -7.80 -25.93
C LYS A 237 7.80 -7.92 -25.03
N GLU A 238 7.77 -7.25 -23.88
CA GLU A 238 8.89 -7.15 -22.94
C GLU A 238 10.19 -6.59 -23.55
N GLU A 239 10.10 -5.66 -24.50
CA GLU A 239 11.25 -5.11 -25.24
C GLU A 239 11.39 -3.58 -25.12
N LYS A 240 12.62 -3.07 -25.23
CA LYS A 240 12.88 -1.62 -25.38
C LYS A 240 12.44 -1.21 -26.78
N LEU A 241 11.54 -0.23 -26.87
CA LEU A 241 11.05 0.33 -28.12
C LEU A 241 12.01 1.38 -28.69
N TRP A 242 12.40 2.33 -27.82
CA TRP A 242 13.28 3.44 -28.18
C TRP A 242 13.99 3.97 -26.94
N SER A 243 15.01 4.80 -27.16
CA SER A 243 15.55 5.70 -26.14
C SER A 243 15.83 7.09 -26.67
N TYR A 244 15.84 8.03 -25.75
CA TYR A 244 16.16 9.42 -25.96
C TYR A 244 17.26 9.81 -24.97
N GLU A 245 18.40 10.27 -25.49
CA GLU A 245 19.48 10.85 -24.70
C GLU A 245 19.23 12.35 -24.54
N LEU A 246 19.24 12.82 -23.30
CA LEU A 246 19.00 14.22 -23.00
C LEU A 246 20.14 15.08 -23.55
N ASP A 247 19.78 16.12 -24.31
CA ASP A 247 20.73 17.05 -24.93
C ASP A 247 21.27 18.11 -23.95
N ASP A 248 20.81 18.08 -22.70
CA ASP A 248 21.25 18.95 -21.61
C ASP A 248 22.17 18.19 -20.66
N GLU A 249 23.48 18.28 -20.90
CA GLU A 249 24.51 17.59 -20.09
C GLU A 249 24.46 17.94 -18.59
N ASN A 250 23.82 19.05 -18.22
CA ASN A 250 23.68 19.48 -16.82
C ASN A 250 22.23 19.41 -16.31
N GLY A 251 21.30 18.89 -17.12
CA GLY A 251 19.88 18.87 -16.82
C GLY A 251 19.48 17.59 -16.10
N ASP A 252 19.38 17.61 -14.79
CA ASP A 252 18.78 16.48 -14.07
C ASP A 252 17.27 16.42 -14.37
N ILE A 253 16.75 15.21 -14.62
CA ILE A 253 15.31 14.96 -14.66
C ILE A 253 14.78 14.97 -13.22
N VAL A 254 14.04 16.01 -12.87
CA VAL A 254 13.59 16.26 -11.49
C VAL A 254 12.08 16.12 -11.29
N PHE A 255 11.32 15.86 -12.35
CA PHE A 255 9.86 15.78 -12.35
C PHE A 255 9.31 14.44 -12.82
N ASP A 256 8.08 14.11 -12.41
CA ASP A 256 7.42 12.89 -12.87
C ASP A 256 7.08 13.04 -14.35
N PHE A 257 7.17 11.95 -15.11
CA PHE A 257 6.76 11.92 -16.50
C PHE A 257 5.24 11.94 -16.60
N MET A 258 4.73 12.63 -17.61
CA MET A 258 3.29 12.73 -17.88
C MET A 258 3.04 12.41 -19.34
N VAL A 259 1.93 11.74 -19.65
CA VAL A 259 1.53 11.44 -21.03
C VAL A 259 0.17 12.07 -21.29
N ALA A 260 0.06 12.80 -22.39
CA ALA A 260 -1.20 13.32 -22.92
C ALA A 260 -1.09 13.38 -24.46
N ASP A 261 -2.17 13.03 -25.15
CA ASP A 261 -2.28 13.04 -26.62
C ASP A 261 -1.03 12.46 -27.32
N GLU A 262 -0.70 11.20 -26.99
CA GLU A 262 0.44 10.45 -27.57
C GLU A 262 1.81 11.12 -27.38
N THR A 263 1.90 12.11 -26.50
CA THR A 263 3.12 12.87 -26.21
C THR A 263 3.57 12.62 -24.77
N LEU A 264 4.85 12.28 -24.60
CA LEU A 264 5.53 12.15 -23.32
C LEU A 264 6.12 13.51 -22.94
N PHE A 265 5.64 14.06 -21.83
CA PHE A 265 6.19 15.24 -21.20
C PHE A 265 7.11 14.87 -20.05
N PHE A 266 8.26 15.53 -20.00
CA PHE A 266 9.15 15.49 -18.86
C PHE A 266 9.80 16.85 -18.63
N GLY A 267 10.26 17.10 -17.41
CA GLY A 267 10.90 18.35 -17.06
C GLY A 267 12.26 18.15 -16.42
N THR A 268 13.19 19.03 -16.80
CA THR A 268 14.46 19.24 -16.10
C THR A 268 14.31 20.39 -15.12
N GLU A 269 15.40 20.85 -14.50
CA GLU A 269 15.38 21.98 -13.56
C GLU A 269 14.82 23.29 -14.13
N ASN A 270 14.89 23.48 -15.45
CA ASN A 270 14.52 24.74 -16.09
C ASN A 270 13.82 24.60 -17.45
N ARG A 271 13.48 23.39 -17.90
CA ARG A 271 12.84 23.17 -19.20
C ARG A 271 11.83 22.05 -19.13
N ILE A 272 10.89 22.08 -20.06
CA ILE A 272 9.97 20.99 -20.36
C ILE A 272 10.25 20.49 -21.76
N TYR A 273 10.24 19.18 -21.92
CA TYR A 273 10.44 18.48 -23.18
C TYR A 273 9.18 17.70 -23.52
N ALA A 274 8.91 17.59 -24.81
CA ALA A 274 7.83 16.79 -25.37
C ALA A 274 8.41 15.82 -26.39
N LEU A 275 8.25 14.52 -26.14
CA LEU A 275 8.65 13.46 -27.06
C LEU A 275 7.42 12.72 -27.59
N SER A 276 7.49 12.25 -28.82
CA SER A 276 6.53 11.29 -29.34
C SER A 276 6.60 10.00 -28.51
N THR A 277 5.46 9.53 -28.01
CA THR A 277 5.40 8.24 -27.32
C THR A 277 5.68 7.06 -28.26
N GLU A 278 5.49 7.25 -29.58
CA GLU A 278 5.65 6.21 -30.59
C GLU A 278 7.11 5.85 -30.87
N ASN A 279 7.95 6.87 -31.06
CA ASN A 279 9.31 6.67 -31.54
C ASN A 279 10.38 7.42 -30.72
N GLY A 280 9.98 8.24 -29.74
CA GLY A 280 10.91 9.00 -28.91
C GLY A 280 11.44 10.28 -29.56
N ASP A 281 10.94 10.65 -30.74
CA ASP A 281 11.36 11.89 -31.42
C ASP A 281 10.97 13.11 -30.58
N MET A 282 11.90 14.06 -30.42
CA MET A 282 11.61 15.33 -29.77
C MET A 282 10.69 16.17 -30.66
N LEU A 283 9.47 16.39 -30.18
CA LEU A 283 8.47 17.24 -30.82
C LEU A 283 8.81 18.70 -30.58
N TRP A 284 9.08 19.04 -29.32
CA TRP A 284 9.50 20.39 -28.91
C TRP A 284 10.21 20.36 -27.55
N LYS A 285 10.90 21.46 -27.26
CA LYS A 285 11.39 21.80 -25.91
C LYS A 285 11.08 23.26 -25.62
N SER A 286 10.67 23.54 -24.38
CA SER A 286 10.28 24.89 -23.98
C SER A 286 11.48 25.86 -24.01
N GLU A 287 11.17 27.15 -23.98
CA GLU A 287 12.13 28.15 -23.53
C GLU A 287 12.59 27.86 -22.09
N VAL A 288 13.63 28.57 -21.65
CA VAL A 288 14.13 28.45 -20.28
C VAL A 288 13.07 29.00 -19.31
N LEU A 289 12.69 28.18 -18.33
CA LEU A 289 11.78 28.46 -17.23
C LEU A 289 12.59 28.46 -15.92
N PRO A 290 13.25 29.57 -15.54
CA PRO A 290 14.13 29.60 -14.38
C PRO A 290 13.41 29.19 -13.10
N GLY A 291 13.97 28.24 -12.37
CA GLY A 291 13.38 27.78 -11.11
C GLY A 291 12.03 27.08 -11.29
N LEU A 292 11.88 26.29 -12.36
CA LEU A 292 10.69 25.47 -12.58
C LEU A 292 10.41 24.64 -11.32
N LYS A 293 9.21 24.80 -10.76
CA LYS A 293 8.79 24.14 -9.52
C LYS A 293 7.85 22.97 -9.79
N THR A 294 7.01 23.08 -10.82
CA THR A 294 6.07 22.03 -11.21
C THR A 294 5.48 22.33 -12.59
N TYR A 295 5.01 21.29 -13.27
CA TYR A 295 4.19 21.40 -14.47
C TYR A 295 3.06 20.36 -14.47
N TYR A 296 1.97 20.63 -15.19
CA TYR A 296 0.82 19.72 -15.36
C TYR A 296 0.15 19.93 -16.73
N PRO A 297 0.05 18.89 -17.60
CA PRO A 297 -0.76 18.93 -18.81
C PRO A 297 -2.25 18.80 -18.44
N ILE A 298 -3.07 19.74 -18.93
CA ILE A 298 -4.50 19.86 -18.62
C ILE A 298 -5.22 20.32 -19.88
N GLY A 299 -5.91 19.38 -20.53
CA GLY A 299 -6.51 19.63 -21.84
C GLY A 299 -5.42 19.99 -22.85
N ASP A 300 -5.58 21.14 -23.50
CA ASP A 300 -4.66 21.67 -24.52
C ASP A 300 -3.59 22.61 -23.93
N THR A 301 -3.41 22.64 -22.60
CA THR A 301 -2.48 23.55 -21.92
C THR A 301 -1.59 22.80 -20.92
N ILE A 302 -0.30 23.09 -20.91
CA ILE A 302 0.63 22.69 -19.86
C ILE A 302 0.77 23.85 -18.87
N LEU A 303 0.17 23.71 -17.70
CA LEU A 303 0.33 24.65 -16.61
C LEU A 303 1.74 24.53 -16.04
N VAL A 304 2.50 25.61 -16.03
CA VAL A 304 3.85 25.68 -15.46
C VAL A 304 3.88 26.66 -14.30
N ASN A 305 4.63 26.33 -13.25
CA ASN A 305 4.89 27.24 -12.13
C ASN A 305 6.40 27.32 -11.93
N TYR A 306 6.94 28.52 -12.12
CA TYR A 306 8.34 28.87 -11.94
C TYR A 306 8.39 30.22 -11.18
N ASP A 307 9.07 31.24 -11.70
CA ASP A 307 8.98 32.62 -11.18
C ASP A 307 7.57 33.22 -11.34
N VAL A 308 6.82 32.72 -12.32
CA VAL A 308 5.42 33.05 -12.58
C VAL A 308 4.62 31.76 -12.81
N ILE A 309 3.31 31.89 -12.88
CA ILE A 309 2.42 30.83 -13.32
C ILE A 309 2.02 31.14 -14.76
N ASP A 310 2.23 30.19 -15.66
CA ASP A 310 1.90 30.34 -17.08
C ASP A 310 1.26 29.06 -17.63
N GLY A 311 0.60 29.17 -18.78
CA GLY A 311 0.07 28.04 -19.53
C GLY A 311 0.73 27.95 -20.90
N LEU A 312 1.48 26.88 -21.14
CA LEU A 312 2.08 26.59 -22.45
C LEU A 312 1.10 25.79 -23.31
N ASP A 313 1.18 25.93 -24.62
CA ASP A 313 0.46 25.11 -25.58
C ASP A 313 1.02 23.68 -25.58
N ILE A 314 0.14 22.69 -25.55
CA ILE A 314 0.56 21.30 -25.47
C ILE A 314 1.24 20.81 -26.75
N VAL A 315 0.90 21.41 -27.89
CA VAL A 315 1.40 21.01 -29.22
C VAL A 315 2.69 21.73 -29.57
N SER A 316 2.82 23.03 -29.27
CA SER A 316 4.02 23.82 -29.60
C SER A 316 4.99 24.05 -28.45
N GLY A 317 4.54 23.97 -27.21
CA GLY A 317 5.33 24.34 -26.03
C GLY A 317 5.48 25.85 -25.80
N GLU A 318 4.84 26.68 -26.61
CA GLU A 318 4.87 28.15 -26.50
C GLU A 318 3.83 28.67 -25.50
N SER A 319 4.03 29.86 -24.93
CA SER A 319 3.06 30.45 -24.00
C SER A 319 1.72 30.76 -24.68
N LYS A 320 0.61 30.27 -24.11
CA LYS A 320 -0.78 30.56 -24.54
C LYS A 320 -1.36 31.78 -23.86
N TRP A 321 -0.91 32.08 -22.65
CA TRP A 321 -1.49 33.18 -21.90
C TRP A 321 -0.92 34.48 -22.44
N LEU A 322 -1.76 35.52 -22.50
CA LEU A 322 -1.31 36.83 -22.96
C LEU A 322 -0.27 37.42 -22.00
N GLU A 323 -0.48 37.21 -20.70
CA GLU A 323 0.43 37.61 -19.63
C GLU A 323 0.50 36.49 -18.57
N PRO A 324 1.71 36.05 -18.19
CA PRO A 324 1.87 35.13 -17.07
C PRO A 324 1.35 35.73 -15.76
N TYR A 325 0.73 34.90 -14.93
CA TYR A 325 0.22 35.31 -13.63
C TYR A 325 1.35 35.38 -12.59
N LYS A 326 1.51 36.54 -11.96
CA LYS A 326 2.50 36.80 -10.89
C LYS A 326 1.99 36.29 -9.54
N GLY A 327 1.93 34.97 -9.40
CA GLY A 327 1.55 34.27 -8.16
C GLY A 327 2.68 33.38 -7.66
N ASP A 328 2.65 33.09 -6.36
CA ASP A 328 3.72 32.31 -5.73
C ASP A 328 3.56 30.81 -5.99
N ARG A 329 2.32 30.31 -5.86
CA ARG A 329 2.04 28.86 -5.80
C ARG A 329 0.69 28.50 -6.39
N VAL A 330 0.65 27.40 -7.12
CA VAL A 330 -0.60 26.71 -7.47
C VAL A 330 -1.06 25.87 -6.28
N ARG A 331 -2.29 26.07 -5.80
CA ARG A 331 -2.88 25.34 -4.67
C ARG A 331 -3.68 24.13 -5.10
N CYS A 332 -4.47 24.28 -6.14
CA CYS A 332 -5.18 23.19 -6.77
C CYS A 332 -5.52 23.56 -8.21
N VAL A 333 -5.76 22.52 -9.00
CA VAL A 333 -6.36 22.64 -10.32
C VAL A 333 -7.54 21.69 -10.37
N MET A 334 -8.68 22.17 -10.85
CA MET A 334 -9.94 21.42 -10.89
C MET A 334 -10.78 21.93 -12.04
N ASP A 335 -11.26 21.02 -12.89
CA ASP A 335 -12.20 21.32 -13.99
C ASP A 335 -11.79 22.50 -14.89
N GLY A 336 -10.49 22.59 -15.22
CA GLY A 336 -9.96 23.67 -16.07
C GLY A 336 -9.80 25.02 -15.35
N LEU A 337 -9.98 25.07 -14.03
CA LEU A 337 -9.71 26.22 -13.18
C LEU A 337 -8.51 25.95 -12.28
N LEU A 338 -7.65 26.95 -12.10
CA LEU A 338 -6.57 26.91 -11.13
C LEU A 338 -6.82 27.90 -10.00
N VAL A 339 -6.47 27.50 -8.79
CA VAL A 339 -6.41 28.41 -7.64
C VAL A 339 -4.94 28.71 -7.37
N ALA A 340 -4.54 29.94 -7.65
CA ALA A 340 -3.23 30.47 -7.34
C ALA A 340 -3.25 31.21 -6.00
N GLU A 341 -2.16 31.12 -5.26
CA GLU A 341 -1.92 31.88 -4.05
C GLU A 341 -0.86 32.94 -4.33
N SER A 342 -1.13 34.15 -3.88
CA SER A 342 -0.16 35.22 -3.68
C SER A 342 0.00 35.50 -2.19
N GLU A 343 0.91 36.40 -1.82
CA GLU A 343 1.09 36.87 -0.45
C GLU A 343 -0.22 37.33 0.22
N THR A 344 -1.14 37.91 -0.55
CA THR A 344 -2.31 38.62 -0.01
C THR A 344 -3.66 38.02 -0.43
N HIS A 345 -3.71 37.23 -1.49
CA HIS A 345 -4.95 36.75 -2.08
C HIS A 345 -4.86 35.31 -2.59
N PHE A 346 -6.01 34.66 -2.67
CA PHE A 346 -6.26 33.50 -3.50
C PHE A 346 -7.00 33.95 -4.77
N ASN A 347 -6.44 33.65 -5.93
CA ASN A 347 -7.00 34.01 -7.22
C ASN A 347 -7.40 32.75 -7.96
N THR A 348 -8.58 32.78 -8.57
CA THR A 348 -9.06 31.70 -9.43
C THR A 348 -8.94 32.13 -10.87
N LEU A 349 -8.24 31.35 -11.69
CA LEU A 349 -7.99 31.65 -13.10
C LEU A 349 -8.40 30.47 -13.98
N PHE A 350 -8.79 30.76 -15.22
CA PHE A 350 -8.95 29.73 -16.24
C PHE A 350 -7.57 29.20 -16.65
N VAL A 351 -7.39 27.87 -16.66
CA VAL A 351 -6.14 27.24 -17.09
C VAL A 351 -5.86 27.49 -18.57
N GLY A 352 -6.90 27.53 -19.40
CA GLY A 352 -6.75 27.66 -20.86
C GLY A 352 -6.12 28.98 -21.32
N ASN A 353 -6.30 30.07 -20.56
CA ASN A 353 -5.90 31.41 -21.00
C ASN A 353 -5.42 32.36 -19.88
N GLY A 354 -5.37 31.90 -18.63
CA GLY A 354 -4.88 32.70 -17.50
C GLY A 354 -5.82 33.83 -17.06
N VAL A 355 -7.06 33.88 -17.56
CA VAL A 355 -8.00 34.95 -17.20
C VAL A 355 -8.49 34.74 -15.77
N GLU A 356 -8.29 35.76 -14.93
CA GLU A 356 -8.78 35.80 -13.56
C GLU A 356 -10.31 35.94 -13.51
N ILE A 357 -10.93 35.11 -12.68
CA ILE A 357 -12.38 35.04 -12.49
C ILE A 357 -12.75 35.59 -11.12
N MET A 358 -11.98 35.21 -10.09
CA MET A 358 -12.26 35.58 -8.71
C MET A 358 -10.98 35.94 -7.98
N ASN A 359 -11.12 36.92 -7.11
CA ASN A 359 -10.08 37.37 -6.20
C ASN A 359 -10.60 37.32 -4.76
N TYR A 360 -9.94 36.56 -3.90
CA TYR A 360 -10.33 36.40 -2.50
C TYR A 360 -9.16 36.76 -1.59
N LYS A 361 -9.37 37.72 -0.69
CA LYS A 361 -8.33 38.13 0.26
C LYS A 361 -8.09 37.04 1.31
N ARG A 362 -6.81 36.72 1.53
CA ARG A 362 -6.37 35.67 2.44
C ARG A 362 -6.65 35.98 3.91
#